data_AF-A0A932Y4C0-F1
#
_entry.id   AF-A0A932Y4C0-F1
#
_cell.length_a   1.000
_cell.length_b   1.000
_cell.length_c   1.000
_cell.angle_alpha   90.00
_cell.angle_beta   90.00
_cell.angle_gamma   90.00
#
_symmetry.space_group_name_H-M   'P 1'
#
loop_
_entity.id
_entity.type
_entity.pdbx_description
1 polymer ?
#
loop_
_entity_poly.entity_id
_entity_poly.type
_entity_poly.pdbx_seq_one_letter_code
_entity_poly.pdbx_strand_id
1 'polypeptide(L)'
;MDVVSLTKRLMNIPSVSGAEGELARMLYHFFRQQRYSVQRIPTAKNRWNLFATFGKPKIVLCSHLDTVPPVLAIREDRNALYGRGACDAKGVIAAQMAAGIHQQDVGFLYVVGEEVDHQGAIDVAKVVPKLHALIVGEPTENKLAIGTKGIVKVVLSVRGRAAHSAYPERGVSAVHVLVETISKILALPLGKHRRWGVGNLNVGKITGGIAANVLAPHATCEILVRTVGPSAAMYQKIKKICLPPIRVELVAMNDPIALDSVSGFETTVVAFNTDLPYLKRKAKKWYLLGPGSILDAHTAYEKISKKELYKAVELYRMLIDRIRSKNF
;
A
#
# COMPACT_ATOMS: atom_id res chain seq x y z
N MET A 1 17.58 8.16 -19.54
CA MET A 1 17.27 6.90 -18.83
C MET A 1 16.02 6.32 -19.44
N ASP A 2 16.09 5.15 -20.08
CA ASP A 2 14.89 4.49 -20.61
C ASP A 2 14.09 3.87 -19.46
N VAL A 3 12.80 4.23 -19.36
CA VAL A 3 11.95 3.84 -18.23
C VAL A 3 11.64 2.34 -18.26
N VAL A 4 11.43 1.75 -19.43
CA VAL A 4 11.12 0.32 -19.57
C VAL A 4 12.32 -0.53 -19.11
N SER A 5 13.52 -0.17 -19.56
CA SER A 5 14.76 -0.82 -19.14
C SER A 5 15.01 -0.70 -17.64
N LEU A 6 14.72 0.46 -17.05
CA LEU A 6 14.80 0.65 -15.60
C LEU A 6 13.78 -0.20 -14.86
N THR A 7 12.51 -0.21 -15.29
CA THR A 7 11.46 -1.06 -14.70
C THR A 7 11.88 -2.53 -14.67
N LYS A 8 12.37 -3.06 -15.81
CA LYS A 8 12.90 -4.43 -15.87
C LYS A 8 14.02 -4.67 -14.86
N ARG A 9 14.95 -3.74 -14.73
CA ARG A 9 16.06 -3.86 -13.78
C ARG A 9 15.56 -3.92 -12.33
N LEU A 10 14.59 -3.09 -11.95
CA LEU A 10 14.00 -3.10 -10.61
C LEU A 10 13.22 -4.39 -10.35
N MET A 11 12.40 -4.83 -11.32
CA MET A 11 11.62 -6.06 -11.23
C MET A 11 12.50 -7.30 -11.02
N ASN A 12 13.71 -7.33 -11.61
CA ASN A 12 14.63 -8.46 -11.51
C ASN A 12 15.21 -8.67 -10.10
N ILE A 13 15.04 -7.72 -9.20
CA ILE A 13 15.48 -7.83 -7.81
C ILE A 13 14.26 -8.14 -6.94
N PRO A 14 14.04 -9.39 -6.48
CA PRO A 14 12.93 -9.70 -5.58
C PRO A 14 12.95 -8.82 -4.34
N SER A 15 11.78 -8.34 -3.93
CA SER A 15 11.63 -7.46 -2.78
C SER A 15 10.30 -7.72 -2.08
N VAL A 16 10.01 -8.98 -1.77
CA VAL A 16 8.81 -9.30 -0.98
C VAL A 16 8.92 -8.59 0.38
N SER A 17 7.81 -8.11 0.95
CA SER A 17 7.83 -7.41 2.24
C SER A 17 8.64 -8.17 3.30
N GLY A 18 9.66 -7.52 3.87
CA GLY A 18 10.67 -8.16 4.73
C GLY A 18 12.04 -8.38 4.08
N ALA A 19 12.10 -8.43 2.73
CA ALA A 19 13.27 -8.78 1.93
C ALA A 19 13.65 -7.69 0.91
N GLU A 20 13.38 -6.42 1.22
CA GLU A 20 13.56 -5.27 0.32
C GLU A 20 15.03 -4.82 0.19
N GLY A 21 15.92 -5.39 1.01
CA GLY A 21 17.27 -4.86 1.25
C GLY A 21 18.17 -4.79 0.02
N GLU A 22 18.06 -5.74 -0.91
CA GLU A 22 18.86 -5.73 -2.14
C GLU A 22 18.42 -4.60 -3.09
N LEU A 23 17.11 -4.44 -3.30
CA LEU A 23 16.55 -3.37 -4.12
C LEU A 23 16.90 -2.01 -3.53
N ALA A 24 16.73 -1.86 -2.22
CA ALA A 24 17.11 -0.64 -1.51
C ALA A 24 18.61 -0.36 -1.67
N ARG A 25 19.49 -1.36 -1.56
CA ARG A 25 20.95 -1.19 -1.76
C ARG A 25 21.29 -0.74 -3.17
N MET A 26 20.67 -1.33 -4.18
CA MET A 26 20.88 -0.92 -5.56
C MET A 26 20.44 0.53 -5.78
N LEU A 27 19.28 0.95 -5.23
CA LEU A 27 18.80 2.34 -5.34
C LEU A 27 19.71 3.31 -4.58
N TYR A 28 20.19 2.93 -3.41
CA TYR A 28 21.17 3.71 -2.63
C TYR A 28 22.41 4.04 -3.46
N HIS A 29 23.04 3.02 -4.07
CA HIS A 29 24.23 3.23 -4.89
C HIS A 29 23.93 4.02 -6.16
N PHE A 30 22.79 3.75 -6.79
CA PHE A 30 22.35 4.48 -7.97
C PHE A 30 22.24 5.99 -7.67
N PHE A 31 21.52 6.39 -6.63
CA PHE A 31 21.37 7.81 -6.29
C PHE A 31 22.70 8.47 -5.90
N ARG A 32 23.57 7.75 -5.19
CA ARG A 32 24.92 8.22 -4.85
C ARG A 32 25.78 8.49 -6.09
N GLN A 33 25.73 7.61 -7.09
CA GLN A 33 26.41 7.81 -8.38
C GLN A 33 25.90 9.05 -9.11
N GLN A 34 24.61 9.36 -8.96
CA GLN A 34 23.97 10.56 -9.50
C GLN A 34 24.16 11.80 -8.60
N ARG A 35 25.06 11.73 -7.61
CA ARG A 35 25.44 12.80 -6.68
C ARG A 35 24.34 13.28 -5.73
N TYR A 36 23.30 12.48 -5.51
CA TYR A 36 22.33 12.75 -4.44
C TYR A 36 22.95 12.49 -3.07
N SER A 37 22.54 13.28 -2.07
CA SER A 37 22.66 12.88 -0.67
C SER A 37 21.61 11.82 -0.38
N VAL A 38 22.02 10.66 0.11
CA VAL A 38 21.11 9.53 0.32
C VAL A 38 21.14 9.11 1.78
N GLN A 39 20.03 9.34 2.48
CA GLN A 39 19.81 8.91 3.84
C GLN A 39 19.14 7.53 3.84
N ARG A 40 19.70 6.60 4.63
CA ARG A 40 19.03 5.36 5.01
C ARG A 40 18.30 5.61 6.33
N ILE A 41 16.98 5.55 6.30
CA ILE A 41 16.15 5.76 7.49
C ILE A 41 15.79 4.38 8.04
N PRO A 42 16.36 3.96 9.18
CA PRO A 42 16.12 2.63 9.73
C PRO A 42 14.65 2.46 10.12
N THR A 43 14.17 1.23 10.00
CA THR A 43 12.89 0.77 10.52
C THR A 43 13.08 -0.58 11.23
N ALA A 44 12.00 -1.16 11.75
CA ALA A 44 12.03 -2.43 12.46
C ALA A 44 12.67 -3.56 11.61
N LYS A 45 13.26 -4.54 12.31
CA LYS A 45 13.85 -5.75 11.72
C LYS A 45 15.00 -5.48 10.73
N ASN A 46 15.85 -4.49 11.02
CA ASN A 46 17.02 -4.13 10.19
C ASN A 46 16.70 -3.72 8.74
N ARG A 47 15.45 -3.37 8.45
CA ARG A 47 15.07 -2.79 7.16
C ARG A 47 15.27 -1.29 7.20
N TRP A 48 15.27 -0.65 6.03
CA TRP A 48 15.46 0.79 5.94
C TRP A 48 14.77 1.37 4.71
N ASN A 49 14.28 2.58 4.90
CA ASN A 49 13.73 3.42 3.84
C ASN A 49 14.84 4.27 3.23
N LEU A 50 14.59 4.77 2.03
CA LEU A 50 15.50 5.62 1.27
C LEU A 50 14.96 7.03 1.15
N PHE A 51 15.77 8.02 1.50
CA PHE A 51 15.49 9.41 1.20
C PHE A 51 16.67 10.03 0.46
N ALA A 52 16.50 10.31 -0.83
CA ALA A 52 17.52 10.84 -1.72
C ALA A 52 17.18 12.27 -2.15
N THR A 53 18.09 13.23 -1.91
CA THR A 53 17.84 14.65 -2.21
C THR A 53 19.10 15.38 -2.72
N PHE A 54 18.88 16.51 -3.41
CA PHE A 54 19.88 17.57 -3.55
C PHE A 54 19.56 18.66 -2.52
N GLY A 55 20.27 18.64 -1.38
CA GLY A 55 19.99 19.58 -0.28
C GLY A 55 18.56 19.42 0.27
N LYS A 56 17.81 20.52 0.35
CA LYS A 56 16.44 20.56 0.90
C LYS A 56 15.41 20.52 -0.25
N PRO A 57 14.74 19.38 -0.51
CA PRO A 57 13.77 19.28 -1.58
C PRO A 57 12.49 20.04 -1.24
N LYS A 58 11.80 20.59 -2.24
CA LYS A 58 10.44 21.13 -2.08
C LYS A 58 9.38 20.11 -2.47
N ILE A 59 9.66 19.31 -3.50
CA ILE A 59 8.78 18.27 -4.03
C ILE A 59 9.44 16.93 -3.76
N VAL A 60 8.68 15.94 -3.28
CA VAL A 60 9.18 14.56 -3.11
C VAL A 60 8.30 13.60 -3.88
N LEU A 61 8.93 12.77 -4.70
CA LEU A 61 8.31 11.60 -5.33
C LEU A 61 8.45 10.42 -4.38
N CYS A 62 7.35 9.76 -4.08
CA CYS A 62 7.28 8.71 -3.06
C CYS A 62 6.60 7.46 -3.61
N SER A 63 7.10 6.28 -3.26
CA SER A 63 6.48 4.98 -3.55
C SER A 63 7.11 3.91 -2.63
N HIS A 64 6.64 2.67 -2.69
CA HIS A 64 7.11 1.59 -1.83
C HIS A 64 8.01 0.61 -2.58
N LEU A 65 8.95 0.00 -1.85
CA LEU A 65 9.95 -0.94 -2.39
C LEU A 65 9.47 -2.39 -2.34
N ASP A 66 8.60 -2.69 -1.40
CA ASP A 66 8.14 -4.05 -1.19
C ASP A 66 7.13 -4.50 -2.24
N THR A 67 6.82 -5.79 -2.21
CA THR A 67 5.86 -6.44 -3.10
C THR A 67 5.20 -7.58 -2.34
N VAL A 68 3.99 -7.98 -2.72
CA VAL A 68 3.36 -9.18 -2.16
C VAL A 68 3.96 -10.48 -2.71
N PRO A 69 3.91 -11.60 -1.95
CA PRO A 69 4.25 -12.91 -2.50
C PRO A 69 3.25 -13.37 -3.59
N PRO A 70 3.62 -14.34 -4.45
CA PRO A 70 4.96 -14.90 -4.62
C PRO A 70 5.84 -14.00 -5.50
N VAL A 71 7.13 -14.33 -5.57
CA VAL A 71 8.02 -13.80 -6.61
C VAL A 71 7.59 -14.39 -7.95
N LEU A 72 7.40 -13.55 -8.97
CA LEU A 72 6.99 -13.96 -10.31
C LEU A 72 8.12 -13.71 -11.30
N ALA A 73 8.33 -14.65 -12.21
CA ALA A 73 9.27 -14.49 -13.31
C ALA A 73 8.86 -13.34 -14.23
N ILE A 74 9.84 -12.59 -14.71
CA ILE A 74 9.59 -11.49 -15.64
C ILE A 74 9.33 -12.05 -17.03
N ARG A 75 8.26 -11.56 -17.65
CA ARG A 75 7.99 -11.74 -19.07
C ARG A 75 7.85 -10.39 -19.74
N GLU A 76 8.17 -10.35 -21.03
CA GLU A 76 8.01 -9.16 -21.85
C GLU A 76 7.43 -9.57 -23.19
N ASP A 77 6.45 -8.81 -23.65
CA ASP A 77 6.01 -8.84 -25.05
C ASP A 77 6.23 -7.47 -25.69
N ARG A 78 5.67 -7.26 -26.90
CA ARG A 78 5.80 -5.98 -27.61
C ARG A 78 5.24 -4.79 -26.82
N ASN A 79 4.20 -5.00 -26.03
CA ASN A 79 3.35 -3.95 -25.45
C ASN A 79 3.55 -3.78 -23.94
N ALA A 80 3.91 -4.83 -23.21
CA ALA A 80 3.89 -4.83 -21.76
C ALA A 80 5.06 -5.61 -21.14
N LEU A 81 5.34 -5.27 -19.88
CA LEU A 81 6.14 -6.07 -18.95
C LEU A 81 5.19 -6.80 -18.01
N TYR A 82 5.49 -8.05 -17.71
CA TYR A 82 4.74 -8.91 -16.80
C TYR A 82 5.66 -9.39 -15.69
N GLY A 83 5.13 -9.51 -14.48
CA GLY A 83 5.87 -9.98 -13.30
C GLY A 83 5.56 -9.14 -12.07
N ARG A 84 6.01 -9.62 -10.90
CA ARG A 84 5.71 -8.99 -9.62
C ARG A 84 6.40 -7.63 -9.52
N GLY A 85 5.63 -6.62 -9.15
CA GLY A 85 6.07 -5.23 -9.07
C GLY A 85 6.10 -4.50 -10.41
N ALA A 86 5.58 -5.10 -11.48
CA ALA A 86 5.40 -4.42 -12.76
C ALA A 86 4.61 -3.13 -12.60
N CYS A 87 3.43 -3.19 -11.97
CA CYS A 87 2.63 -1.99 -11.66
C CYS A 87 2.68 -1.59 -10.19
N ASP A 88 2.95 -2.52 -9.26
CA ASP A 88 2.86 -2.25 -7.82
C ASP A 88 4.14 -2.65 -7.04
N ALA A 89 5.13 -1.78 -6.89
CA ALA A 89 5.19 -0.42 -7.43
C ALA A 89 6.48 -0.11 -8.20
N LYS A 90 7.24 -1.10 -8.65
CA LYS A 90 8.56 -0.87 -9.26
C LYS A 90 8.49 -0.16 -10.62
N GLY A 91 7.46 -0.41 -11.42
CA GLY A 91 7.19 0.39 -12.61
C GLY A 91 6.93 1.87 -12.29
N VAL A 92 6.26 2.12 -11.16
CA VAL A 92 5.99 3.47 -10.65
C VAL A 92 7.28 4.14 -10.19
N ILE A 93 8.11 3.45 -9.41
CA ILE A 93 9.46 3.92 -9.02
C ILE A 93 10.25 4.33 -10.26
N ALA A 94 10.31 3.45 -11.28
CA ALA A 94 11.06 3.73 -12.49
C ALA A 94 10.56 5.00 -13.22
N ALA A 95 9.24 5.17 -13.32
CA ALA A 95 8.63 6.36 -13.92
C ALA A 95 8.94 7.63 -13.13
N GLN A 96 8.86 7.57 -11.80
CA GLN A 96 9.24 8.68 -10.91
C GLN A 96 10.72 9.06 -11.08
N MET A 97 11.62 8.08 -11.07
CA MET A 97 13.05 8.29 -11.26
C MET A 97 13.34 8.93 -12.63
N ALA A 98 12.79 8.39 -13.71
CA ALA A 98 12.98 8.92 -15.06
C ALA A 98 12.41 10.34 -15.23
N ALA A 99 11.37 10.69 -14.47
CA ALA A 99 10.80 12.03 -14.46
C ALA A 99 11.66 13.02 -13.66
N GLY A 100 12.04 12.68 -12.43
CA GLY A 100 12.60 13.62 -11.44
C GLY A 100 14.13 13.69 -11.38
N ILE A 101 14.86 12.74 -11.97
CA ILE A 101 16.32 12.72 -11.83
C ILE A 101 16.96 13.96 -12.45
N HIS A 102 18.00 14.48 -11.81
CA HIS A 102 18.67 15.76 -12.12
C HIS A 102 17.87 17.04 -11.82
N GLN A 103 16.63 16.94 -11.32
CA GLN A 103 15.88 18.10 -10.85
C GLN A 103 16.23 18.38 -9.37
N GLN A 104 16.94 19.49 -9.10
CA GLN A 104 17.55 19.74 -7.78
C GLN A 104 16.55 19.98 -6.64
N ASP A 105 15.36 20.48 -6.93
CA ASP A 105 14.27 20.71 -5.97
C ASP A 105 13.37 19.48 -5.76
N VAL A 106 13.63 18.38 -6.48
CA VAL A 106 12.92 17.11 -6.39
C VAL A 106 13.74 16.08 -5.61
N GLY A 107 13.14 15.57 -4.53
CA GLY A 107 13.66 14.43 -3.77
C GLY A 107 12.90 13.13 -4.07
N PHE A 108 13.47 12.02 -3.62
CA PHE A 108 12.87 10.68 -3.72
C PHE A 108 12.78 10.05 -2.34
N LEU A 109 11.60 9.52 -2.00
CA LEU A 109 11.34 8.82 -0.75
C LEU A 109 10.80 7.44 -1.08
N TYR A 110 11.59 6.39 -0.86
CA TYR A 110 11.14 5.02 -1.08
C TYR A 110 11.08 4.26 0.23
N VAL A 111 9.91 3.75 0.56
CA VAL A 111 9.59 3.17 1.87
C VAL A 111 9.43 1.66 1.79
N VAL A 112 9.48 1.00 2.94
CA VAL A 112 9.30 -0.45 3.07
C VAL A 112 8.09 -0.79 3.92
N GLY A 113 7.46 -1.93 3.65
CA GLY A 113 6.38 -2.50 4.45
C GLY A 113 5.00 -1.89 4.17
N GLU A 114 4.81 -1.26 3.02
CA GLU A 114 3.50 -0.70 2.62
C GLU A 114 2.43 -1.79 2.60
N GLU A 115 2.77 -2.95 2.04
CA GLU A 115 1.85 -4.07 1.80
C GLU A 115 1.38 -4.79 3.07
N VAL A 116 1.98 -4.47 4.23
CA VAL A 116 1.78 -5.21 5.49
C VAL A 116 1.30 -4.33 6.63
N ASP A 117 2.12 -3.36 7.04
CA ASP A 117 1.99 -2.64 8.31
C ASP A 117 2.26 -1.12 8.22
N HIS A 118 2.67 -0.62 7.05
CA HIS A 118 3.01 0.79 6.80
C HIS A 118 4.13 1.33 7.71
N GLN A 119 4.94 0.45 8.31
CA GLN A 119 5.95 0.84 9.31
C GLN A 119 7.01 1.78 8.71
N GLY A 120 7.38 1.57 7.45
CA GLY A 120 8.30 2.47 6.74
C GLY A 120 7.79 3.91 6.68
N ALA A 121 6.54 4.12 6.25
CA ALA A 121 5.92 5.44 6.20
C ALA A 121 5.79 6.09 7.58
N ILE A 122 5.46 5.31 8.62
CA ILE A 122 5.41 5.78 10.01
C ILE A 122 6.78 6.28 10.48
N ASP A 123 7.86 5.57 10.17
CA ASP A 123 9.20 5.93 10.61
C ASP A 123 9.78 7.11 9.84
N VAL A 124 9.60 7.17 8.52
CA VAL A 124 10.04 8.34 7.73
C VAL A 124 9.28 9.60 8.11
N ALA A 125 8.01 9.48 8.53
CA ALA A 125 7.24 10.60 9.07
C ALA A 125 7.85 11.22 10.35
N LYS A 126 8.83 10.59 11.00
CA LYS A 126 9.52 11.19 12.16
C LYS A 126 10.67 12.09 11.73
N VAL A 127 11.31 11.80 10.60
CA VAL A 127 12.60 12.40 10.21
C VAL A 127 12.54 13.24 8.93
N VAL A 128 11.63 12.95 8.01
CA VAL A 128 11.50 13.72 6.75
C VAL A 128 11.06 15.15 7.07
N PRO A 129 11.69 16.18 6.44
CA PRO A 129 11.33 17.58 6.67
C PRO A 129 9.92 17.90 6.17
N LYS A 130 9.44 19.11 6.49
CA LYS A 130 8.22 19.64 5.87
C LYS A 130 8.50 19.93 4.39
N LEU A 131 7.60 19.48 3.54
CA LEU A 131 7.66 19.57 2.09
C LEU A 131 6.60 20.53 1.56
N HIS A 132 6.82 21.07 0.36
CA HIS A 132 5.76 21.76 -0.34
C HIS A 132 4.74 20.75 -0.89
N ALA A 133 5.22 19.75 -1.63
CA ALA A 133 4.38 18.71 -2.20
C ALA A 133 4.97 17.30 -2.00
N LEU A 134 4.09 16.32 -1.78
CA LEU A 134 4.39 14.90 -1.84
C LEU A 134 3.54 14.28 -2.95
N ILE A 135 4.20 13.61 -3.89
CA ILE A 135 3.56 12.86 -4.97
C ILE A 135 3.78 11.38 -4.69
N VAL A 136 2.74 10.70 -4.21
CA VAL A 136 2.75 9.26 -3.97
C VAL A 136 2.42 8.54 -5.27
N GLY A 137 3.16 7.47 -5.54
CA GLY A 137 3.03 6.67 -6.74
C GLY A 137 2.43 5.32 -6.43
N GLU A 138 1.29 5.04 -7.06
CA GLU A 138 0.51 3.80 -7.01
C GLU A 138 -0.15 3.56 -8.37
N PRO A 139 -0.62 2.35 -8.70
CA PRO A 139 -1.25 2.06 -9.99
C PRO A 139 -2.64 2.70 -10.11
N THR A 140 -2.68 3.93 -10.65
CA THR A 140 -3.90 4.73 -10.84
C THR A 140 -4.29 4.87 -12.31
N GLU A 141 -3.79 4.01 -13.19
CA GLU A 141 -4.02 4.03 -14.64
C GLU A 141 -3.62 5.38 -15.26
N ASN A 142 -2.56 6.00 -14.73
CA ASN A 142 -2.10 7.34 -15.10
C ASN A 142 -3.12 8.48 -14.84
N LYS A 143 -4.14 8.24 -14.01
CA LYS A 143 -5.10 9.25 -13.58
C LYS A 143 -4.69 9.84 -12.25
N LEU A 144 -4.79 11.16 -12.10
CA LEU A 144 -4.51 11.82 -10.84
C LEU A 144 -5.65 11.52 -9.85
N ALA A 145 -5.36 10.72 -8.83
CA ALA A 145 -6.36 10.37 -7.84
C ALA A 145 -6.66 11.57 -6.93
N ILE A 146 -7.95 11.94 -6.84
CA ILE A 146 -8.47 13.03 -6.01
C ILE A 146 -9.01 12.54 -4.66
N GLY A 147 -8.89 11.24 -4.41
CA GLY A 147 -8.98 10.69 -3.08
C GLY A 147 -9.02 9.17 -3.01
N THR A 148 -8.92 8.67 -1.78
CA THR A 148 -8.82 7.26 -1.43
C THR A 148 -9.90 6.91 -0.40
N LYS A 149 -10.38 5.66 -0.41
CA LYS A 149 -11.20 5.13 0.69
C LYS A 149 -10.37 4.98 1.97
N GLY A 150 -11.05 4.95 3.10
CA GLY A 150 -10.43 4.61 4.38
C GLY A 150 -10.33 3.10 4.56
N ILE A 151 -9.68 2.68 5.64
CA ILE A 151 -9.59 1.26 6.01
C ILE A 151 -9.81 1.01 7.50
N VAL A 152 -10.28 -0.19 7.80
CA VAL A 152 -10.14 -0.85 9.10
C VAL A 152 -9.64 -2.26 8.84
N LYS A 153 -8.41 -2.57 9.25
CA LYS A 153 -7.80 -3.90 9.19
C LYS A 153 -7.71 -4.47 10.59
N VAL A 154 -8.34 -5.62 10.83
CA VAL A 154 -8.36 -6.28 12.14
C VAL A 154 -7.96 -7.75 12.02
N VAL A 155 -7.33 -8.27 13.07
CA VAL A 155 -7.16 -9.72 13.28
C VAL A 155 -8.06 -10.14 14.43
N LEU A 156 -8.90 -11.13 14.16
CA LEU A 156 -9.72 -11.81 15.16
C LEU A 156 -9.01 -13.09 15.57
N SER A 157 -8.96 -13.37 16.87
CA SER A 157 -8.43 -14.62 17.39
C SER A 157 -9.33 -15.18 18.49
N VAL A 158 -9.51 -16.49 18.48
CA VAL A 158 -10.34 -17.21 19.45
C VAL A 158 -9.55 -18.36 20.05
N ARG A 159 -9.59 -18.45 21.38
CA ARG A 159 -9.14 -19.63 22.12
C ARG A 159 -10.37 -20.39 22.61
N GLY A 160 -10.58 -21.56 22.03
CA GLY A 160 -11.58 -22.54 22.44
C GLY A 160 -11.02 -23.56 23.41
N ARG A 161 -11.70 -24.71 23.51
CA ARG A 161 -11.28 -25.86 24.30
C ARG A 161 -11.47 -27.12 23.48
N ALA A 162 -10.38 -27.85 23.24
CA ALA A 162 -10.44 -29.10 22.50
C ALA A 162 -11.21 -30.17 23.28
N ALA A 163 -12.00 -30.95 22.54
CA ALA A 163 -12.63 -32.18 23.01
C ALA A 163 -12.96 -33.04 21.78
N HIS A 164 -13.26 -34.31 21.99
CA HIS A 164 -13.80 -35.15 20.93
C HIS A 164 -15.15 -34.58 20.48
N SER A 165 -15.37 -34.43 19.17
CA SER A 165 -16.54 -33.71 18.65
C SER A 165 -17.88 -34.36 19.00
N ALA A 166 -17.88 -35.65 19.35
CA ALA A 166 -19.06 -36.35 19.86
C ALA A 166 -19.54 -35.88 21.25
N TYR A 167 -18.73 -35.13 21.99
CA TYR A 167 -19.04 -34.61 23.33
C TYR A 167 -18.90 -33.07 23.36
N PRO A 168 -19.76 -32.32 22.64
CA PRO A 168 -19.62 -30.87 22.45
C PRO A 168 -19.64 -30.09 23.77
N GLU A 169 -20.32 -30.59 24.80
CA GLU A 169 -20.40 -29.99 26.13
C GLU A 169 -19.03 -29.93 26.85
N ARG A 170 -18.09 -30.80 26.46
CA ARG A 170 -16.75 -30.86 27.06
C ARG A 170 -15.77 -29.86 26.48
N GLY A 171 -16.12 -29.16 25.41
CA GLY A 171 -15.24 -28.20 24.74
C GLY A 171 -15.97 -26.99 24.16
N VAL A 172 -15.21 -26.16 23.44
CA VAL A 172 -15.74 -25.01 22.71
C VAL A 172 -14.93 -24.91 21.42
N SER A 173 -15.59 -25.05 20.27
CA SER A 173 -14.92 -24.94 18.98
C SER A 173 -14.65 -23.47 18.64
N ALA A 174 -13.37 -23.08 18.63
CA ALA A 174 -12.91 -21.75 18.23
C ALA A 174 -13.34 -21.40 16.80
N VAL A 175 -13.38 -22.39 15.89
CA VAL A 175 -13.84 -22.21 14.51
C VAL A 175 -15.32 -21.86 14.47
N HIS A 176 -16.18 -22.52 15.26
CA HIS A 176 -17.62 -22.21 15.29
C HIS A 176 -17.87 -20.77 15.76
N VAL A 177 -17.24 -20.36 16.86
CA VAL A 177 -17.34 -18.99 17.40
C VAL A 177 -16.89 -17.95 16.36
N LEU A 178 -15.82 -18.25 15.64
CA LEU A 178 -15.27 -17.35 14.63
C LEU A 178 -16.19 -17.25 13.40
N VAL A 179 -16.74 -18.36 12.90
CA VAL A 179 -17.69 -18.39 11.78
C VAL A 179 -18.94 -17.59 12.10
N GLU A 180 -19.53 -17.78 13.29
CA GLU A 180 -20.71 -17.02 13.71
C GLU A 180 -20.43 -15.51 13.75
N THR A 181 -19.26 -15.12 14.27
CA THR A 181 -18.84 -13.72 14.34
C THR A 181 -18.58 -13.10 12.98
N ILE A 182 -17.89 -13.83 12.10
CA ILE A 182 -17.64 -13.41 10.72
C ILE A 182 -18.97 -13.19 10.00
N SER A 183 -19.94 -14.09 10.18
CA SER A 183 -21.27 -13.94 9.58
C SER A 183 -21.94 -12.62 9.99
N LYS A 184 -21.87 -12.26 11.27
CA LYS A 184 -22.41 -10.97 11.77
C LYS A 184 -21.64 -9.77 11.21
N ILE A 185 -20.32 -9.87 11.09
CA ILE A 185 -19.47 -8.82 10.51
C ILE A 185 -19.76 -8.62 9.02
N LEU A 186 -19.94 -9.69 8.25
CA LEU A 186 -20.28 -9.64 6.83
C LEU A 186 -21.63 -8.96 6.57
N ALA A 187 -22.56 -9.04 7.53
CA ALA A 187 -23.86 -8.38 7.46
C ALA A 187 -23.83 -6.88 7.85
N LEU A 188 -22.67 -6.32 8.21
CA LEU A 188 -22.58 -4.91 8.61
C LEU A 188 -22.92 -3.96 7.44
N PRO A 189 -23.72 -2.90 7.69
CA PRO A 189 -23.91 -1.85 6.70
C PRO A 189 -22.62 -1.05 6.53
N LEU A 190 -21.98 -1.19 5.36
CA LEU A 190 -20.69 -0.58 5.03
C LEU A 190 -20.79 0.89 4.58
N GLY A 191 -22.02 1.34 4.29
CA GLY A 191 -22.33 2.71 3.91
C GLY A 191 -22.03 3.03 2.43
N LYS A 192 -22.58 4.16 1.98
CA LYS A 192 -22.39 4.74 0.66
C LYS A 192 -22.08 6.22 0.82
N HIS A 193 -21.17 6.73 0.03
CA HIS A 193 -20.80 8.14 0.02
C HIS A 193 -20.71 8.65 -1.43
N ARG A 194 -21.18 9.88 -1.68
CA ARG A 194 -21.21 10.45 -3.04
C ARG A 194 -19.85 10.46 -3.71
N ARG A 195 -18.78 10.81 -2.97
CA ARG A 195 -17.41 10.86 -3.49
C ARG A 195 -16.72 9.50 -3.52
N TRP A 196 -16.95 8.67 -2.51
CA TRP A 196 -16.15 7.46 -2.27
C TRP A 196 -16.82 6.18 -2.79
N GLY A 197 -18.07 6.26 -3.25
CA GLY A 197 -18.85 5.08 -3.62
C GLY A 197 -19.29 4.27 -2.40
N VAL A 198 -19.33 2.95 -2.53
CA VAL A 198 -19.82 2.03 -1.49
C VAL A 198 -18.64 1.43 -0.72
N GLY A 199 -18.78 1.24 0.59
CA GLY A 199 -17.82 0.48 1.39
C GLY A 199 -17.75 -0.99 0.95
N ASN A 200 -16.64 -1.66 1.21
CA ASN A 200 -16.46 -3.08 0.90
C ASN A 200 -15.76 -3.78 2.08
N LEU A 201 -16.05 -5.06 2.27
CA LEU A 201 -15.44 -5.89 3.31
C LEU A 201 -14.91 -7.17 2.68
N ASN A 202 -13.70 -7.55 3.07
CA ASN A 202 -13.07 -8.80 2.68
C ASN A 202 -12.61 -9.56 3.92
N VAL A 203 -12.97 -10.85 4.02
CA VAL A 203 -12.33 -11.79 4.93
C VAL A 203 -11.17 -12.43 4.16
N GLY A 204 -9.97 -11.88 4.36
CA GLY A 204 -8.82 -12.20 3.51
C GLY A 204 -8.13 -13.50 3.86
N LYS A 205 -8.22 -13.94 5.13
CA LYS A 205 -7.58 -15.18 5.60
C LYS A 205 -8.31 -15.74 6.80
N ILE A 206 -8.49 -17.05 6.83
CA ILE A 206 -9.01 -17.81 7.98
C ILE A 206 -8.08 -18.99 8.22
N THR A 207 -7.75 -19.27 9.49
CA THR A 207 -6.95 -20.44 9.88
C THR A 207 -7.47 -21.00 11.19
N GLY A 208 -7.53 -22.32 11.35
CA GLY A 208 -7.98 -22.96 12.58
C GLY A 208 -8.45 -24.39 12.37
N GLY A 209 -8.66 -25.11 13.47
CA GLY A 209 -8.99 -26.54 13.46
C GLY A 209 -7.78 -27.45 13.65
N ILE A 210 -8.06 -28.73 13.90
CA ILE A 210 -7.06 -29.80 14.01
C ILE A 210 -7.49 -30.98 13.13
N ALA A 211 -8.67 -31.54 13.41
CA ALA A 211 -9.27 -32.66 12.68
C ALA A 211 -10.79 -32.59 12.78
N ALA A 212 -11.51 -33.27 11.89
CA ALA A 212 -12.98 -33.25 11.85
C ALA A 212 -13.64 -33.79 13.14
N ASN A 213 -12.96 -34.70 13.85
CA ASN A 213 -13.42 -35.29 15.11
C ASN A 213 -12.92 -34.56 16.37
N VAL A 214 -12.32 -33.37 16.23
CA VAL A 214 -11.77 -32.57 17.34
C VAL A 214 -12.35 -31.16 17.30
N LEU A 215 -12.97 -30.72 18.40
CA LEU A 215 -13.38 -29.33 18.55
C LEU A 215 -12.14 -28.42 18.51
N ALA A 216 -12.14 -27.42 17.65
CA ALA A 216 -10.95 -26.60 17.41
C ALA A 216 -10.56 -25.78 18.66
N PRO A 217 -9.34 -25.93 19.21
CA PRO A 217 -8.92 -25.11 20.35
C PRO A 217 -8.50 -23.70 19.94
N HIS A 218 -8.21 -23.46 18.65
CA HIS A 218 -7.74 -22.16 18.16
C HIS A 218 -8.27 -21.87 16.76
N ALA A 219 -8.58 -20.60 16.51
CA ALA A 219 -8.88 -20.08 15.18
C ALA A 219 -8.52 -18.59 15.08
N THR A 220 -8.10 -18.15 13.90
CA THR A 220 -7.77 -16.76 13.56
C THR A 220 -8.39 -16.35 12.23
N CYS A 221 -8.68 -15.06 12.10
CA CYS A 221 -9.22 -14.46 10.88
C CYS A 221 -8.69 -13.04 10.67
N GLU A 222 -8.30 -12.71 9.44
CA GLU A 222 -7.89 -11.37 9.04
C GLU A 222 -8.98 -10.74 8.17
N ILE A 223 -9.48 -9.58 8.60
CA ILE A 223 -10.57 -8.85 7.93
C ILE A 223 -10.09 -7.46 7.55
N LEU A 224 -10.38 -7.05 6.32
CA LEU A 224 -10.15 -5.70 5.83
C LEU A 224 -11.47 -5.08 5.37
N VAL A 225 -11.83 -3.94 5.96
CA VAL A 225 -12.97 -3.13 5.55
C VAL A 225 -12.45 -1.87 4.86
N ARG A 226 -12.89 -1.62 3.61
CA ARG A 226 -12.74 -0.33 2.92
C ARG A 226 -13.88 0.58 3.35
N THR A 227 -13.57 1.63 4.11
CA THR A 227 -14.57 2.54 4.68
C THR A 227 -14.80 3.76 3.78
N VAL A 228 -16.04 4.26 3.78
CA VAL A 228 -16.44 5.48 3.05
C VAL A 228 -16.92 6.59 4.00
N GLY A 229 -16.74 6.39 5.31
CA GLY A 229 -17.00 7.34 6.38
C GLY A 229 -15.97 7.15 7.50
N PRO A 230 -16.20 7.71 8.70
CA PRO A 230 -15.25 7.60 9.81
C PRO A 230 -14.91 6.15 10.15
N SER A 231 -13.64 5.79 9.98
CA SER A 231 -13.09 4.44 10.20
C SER A 231 -13.24 4.00 11.65
N ALA A 232 -13.08 4.93 12.61
CA ALA A 232 -13.31 4.67 14.02
C ALA A 232 -14.74 4.19 14.31
N ALA A 233 -15.76 4.75 13.64
CA ALA A 233 -17.14 4.30 13.81
C ALA A 233 -17.35 2.87 13.29
N MET A 234 -16.71 2.52 12.16
CA MET A 234 -16.73 1.15 11.65
C MET A 234 -16.03 0.18 12.59
N TYR A 235 -14.86 0.55 13.11
CA TYR A 235 -14.13 -0.27 14.08
C TYR A 235 -14.96 -0.53 15.34
N GLN A 236 -15.66 0.48 15.86
CA GLN A 236 -16.56 0.28 17.00
C GLN A 236 -17.72 -0.68 16.71
N LYS A 237 -18.29 -0.66 15.49
CA LYS A 237 -19.29 -1.65 15.08
C LYS A 237 -18.73 -3.07 15.11
N ILE A 238 -17.51 -3.27 14.59
CA ILE A 238 -16.82 -4.57 14.63
C ILE A 238 -16.57 -5.02 16.08
N LYS A 239 -16.05 -4.13 16.95
CA LYS A 239 -15.81 -4.47 18.37
C LYS A 239 -17.09 -4.88 19.10
N LYS A 240 -18.23 -4.24 18.81
CA LYS A 240 -19.52 -4.60 19.43
C LYS A 240 -20.01 -5.99 19.06
N ILE A 241 -19.67 -6.49 17.87
CA ILE A 241 -19.97 -7.86 17.44
C ILE A 241 -19.02 -8.87 18.10
N CYS A 242 -17.75 -8.48 18.27
CA CYS A 242 -16.71 -9.35 18.81
C CYS A 242 -16.76 -9.42 20.35
N LEU A 243 -17.72 -10.17 20.88
CA LEU A 243 -17.85 -10.45 22.31
C LEU A 243 -16.86 -11.55 22.77
N PRO A 244 -16.52 -11.64 24.07
CA PRO A 244 -15.71 -12.74 24.60
C PRO A 244 -16.26 -14.10 24.16
N PRO A 245 -15.40 -15.07 23.77
CA PRO A 245 -13.94 -15.12 23.97
C PRO A 245 -13.09 -14.51 22.84
N ILE A 246 -13.67 -13.68 21.96
CA ILE A 246 -12.98 -13.17 20.78
C ILE A 246 -12.04 -12.02 21.16
N ARG A 247 -10.77 -12.15 20.81
CA ARG A 247 -9.79 -11.06 20.88
C ARG A 247 -9.72 -10.36 19.53
N VAL A 248 -9.87 -9.05 19.54
CA VAL A 248 -9.72 -8.17 18.37
C VAL A 248 -8.40 -7.42 18.47
N GLU A 249 -7.55 -7.56 17.48
CA GLU A 249 -6.34 -6.76 17.28
C GLU A 249 -6.58 -5.79 16.12
N LEU A 250 -6.34 -4.50 16.35
CA LEU A 250 -6.39 -3.49 15.29
C LEU A 250 -5.01 -3.36 14.64
N VAL A 251 -4.93 -3.69 13.34
CA VAL A 251 -3.68 -3.65 12.58
C VAL A 251 -3.46 -2.28 11.95
N ALA A 252 -4.47 -1.76 11.24
CA ALA A 252 -4.39 -0.48 10.56
C ALA A 252 -5.77 0.19 10.49
N MET A 253 -5.80 1.52 10.58
CA MET A 253 -7.03 2.30 10.51
C MET A 253 -6.76 3.72 10.03
N ASN A 254 -7.51 4.15 9.02
CA ASN A 254 -7.58 5.56 8.62
C ASN A 254 -8.90 5.87 7.92
N ASP A 255 -9.26 7.15 7.97
CA ASP A 255 -10.42 7.69 7.27
C ASP A 255 -10.15 7.84 5.76
N PRO A 256 -11.20 7.96 4.93
CA PRO A 256 -11.07 8.39 3.54
C PRO A 256 -10.30 9.70 3.42
N ILE A 257 -9.46 9.82 2.40
CA ILE A 257 -8.60 10.99 2.19
C ILE A 257 -9.00 11.70 0.90
N ALA A 258 -9.27 13.01 0.98
CA ALA A 258 -9.33 13.88 -0.18
C ALA A 258 -7.91 14.36 -0.53
N LEU A 259 -7.57 14.31 -1.81
CA LEU A 259 -6.27 14.67 -2.35
C LEU A 259 -6.37 15.92 -3.20
N ASP A 260 -5.23 16.58 -3.43
CA ASP A 260 -5.18 17.78 -4.26
C ASP A 260 -5.33 17.41 -5.75
N SER A 261 -6.06 18.25 -6.49
CA SER A 261 -6.23 18.13 -7.94
C SER A 261 -5.41 19.19 -8.68
N VAL A 262 -5.02 18.89 -9.92
CA VAL A 262 -4.38 19.84 -10.84
C VAL A 262 -5.10 19.78 -12.18
N SER A 263 -5.38 20.95 -12.78
CA SER A 263 -6.00 21.02 -14.10
C SER A 263 -5.11 20.39 -15.18
N GLY A 264 -5.74 19.80 -16.20
CA GLY A 264 -5.03 19.10 -17.29
C GLY A 264 -4.69 17.64 -16.98
N PHE A 265 -5.14 17.10 -15.85
CA PHE A 265 -5.07 15.68 -15.53
C PHE A 265 -6.47 15.06 -15.58
N GLU A 266 -6.57 13.87 -16.18
CA GLU A 266 -7.71 12.99 -15.90
C GLU A 266 -7.67 12.62 -14.41
N THR A 267 -8.84 12.54 -13.78
CA THR A 267 -8.93 12.28 -12.33
C THR A 267 -9.73 11.03 -12.02
N THR A 268 -9.44 10.43 -10.87
CA THR A 268 -10.15 9.25 -10.38
C THR A 268 -10.28 9.27 -8.86
N VAL A 269 -11.15 8.43 -8.31
CA VAL A 269 -11.20 8.11 -6.89
C VAL A 269 -10.86 6.64 -6.75
N VAL A 270 -9.80 6.34 -6.00
CA VAL A 270 -9.33 4.97 -5.83
C VAL A 270 -9.94 4.33 -4.59
N ALA A 271 -10.18 3.02 -4.67
CA ALA A 271 -10.78 2.26 -3.57
C ALA A 271 -9.76 1.68 -2.58
N PHE A 272 -8.47 1.67 -2.95
CA PHE A 272 -7.38 1.16 -2.13
C PHE A 272 -6.84 2.22 -1.16
N ASN A 273 -6.03 1.76 -0.20
CA ASN A 273 -5.31 2.59 0.75
C ASN A 273 -3.84 2.68 0.31
N THR A 274 -3.10 3.62 0.88
CA THR A 274 -1.68 3.85 0.59
C THR A 274 -1.00 4.32 1.87
N ASP A 275 0.28 4.65 1.81
CA ASP A 275 1.02 5.31 2.90
C ASP A 275 0.66 6.78 3.17
N LEU A 276 -0.18 7.41 2.33
CA LEU A 276 -0.62 8.81 2.48
C LEU A 276 -1.11 9.19 3.89
N PRO A 277 -1.93 8.39 4.61
CA PRO A 277 -2.43 8.74 5.94
C PRO A 277 -1.31 9.02 6.95
N TYR A 278 -0.20 8.27 6.87
CA TYR A 278 0.93 8.37 7.79
C TYR A 278 1.84 9.53 7.45
N LEU A 279 1.90 9.91 6.18
CA LEU A 279 2.70 11.01 5.71
C LEU A 279 1.97 12.35 5.80
N LYS A 280 0.62 12.40 5.83
CA LYS A 280 -0.27 13.58 5.67
C LYS A 280 0.10 14.88 6.42
N ARG A 281 0.95 14.83 7.44
CA ARG A 281 1.44 16.04 8.12
C ARG A 281 2.72 16.61 7.51
N LYS A 282 3.32 15.98 6.50
CA LYS A 282 4.64 16.35 5.98
C LYS A 282 4.63 17.30 4.80
N ALA A 283 3.62 17.29 3.96
CA ALA A 283 3.49 18.19 2.81
C ALA A 283 2.31 19.16 2.95
N LYS A 284 2.37 20.29 2.23
CA LYS A 284 1.21 21.18 2.07
C LYS A 284 0.24 20.64 1.02
N LYS A 285 0.78 19.95 0.00
CA LYS A 285 0.06 19.39 -1.13
C LYS A 285 0.33 17.89 -1.30
N TRP A 286 -0.72 17.14 -1.66
CA TRP A 286 -0.72 15.69 -1.70
C TRP A 286 -1.31 15.20 -3.02
N TYR A 287 -0.52 14.46 -3.77
CA TYR A 287 -0.92 13.90 -5.05
C TYR A 287 -0.73 12.39 -5.04
N LEU A 288 -1.59 11.69 -5.79
CA LEU A 288 -1.50 10.25 -5.99
C LEU A 288 -1.64 9.97 -7.48
N LEU A 289 -0.59 9.43 -8.10
CA LEU A 289 -0.52 9.24 -9.54
C LEU A 289 0.49 8.14 -9.83
N GLY A 290 0.16 7.19 -10.70
CA GLY A 290 1.12 6.26 -11.26
C GLY A 290 0.53 5.43 -12.41
N PRO A 291 1.41 4.79 -13.22
CA PRO A 291 1.00 3.93 -14.33
C PRO A 291 0.49 2.57 -13.85
N GLY A 292 -0.24 1.88 -14.74
CA GLY A 292 -0.75 0.54 -14.48
C GLY A 292 -2.03 0.55 -13.66
N SER A 293 -2.71 -0.60 -13.63
CA SER A 293 -3.99 -0.75 -12.96
C SER A 293 -3.86 -1.55 -11.68
N ILE A 294 -4.50 -1.08 -10.61
CA ILE A 294 -4.62 -1.84 -9.36
C ILE A 294 -5.35 -3.18 -9.57
N LEU A 295 -6.10 -3.33 -10.67
CA LEU A 295 -6.78 -4.57 -11.02
C LEU A 295 -5.81 -5.68 -11.44
N ASP A 296 -4.62 -5.32 -11.91
CA ASP A 296 -3.55 -6.26 -12.25
C ASP A 296 -2.66 -6.57 -11.02
N ALA A 297 -2.63 -5.68 -10.02
CA ALA A 297 -1.84 -5.82 -8.80
C ALA A 297 -2.25 -7.05 -7.98
N HIS A 298 -1.28 -7.68 -7.32
CA HIS A 298 -1.45 -8.87 -6.47
C HIS A 298 -1.94 -10.12 -7.19
N THR A 299 -2.05 -10.10 -8.52
CA THR A 299 -2.39 -11.27 -9.33
C THR A 299 -1.15 -12.02 -9.81
N ALA A 300 -1.34 -13.22 -10.36
CA ALA A 300 -0.30 -13.97 -11.06
C ALA A 300 0.06 -13.39 -12.44
N TYR A 301 -0.74 -12.44 -12.94
CA TYR A 301 -0.60 -11.83 -14.26
C TYR A 301 -0.30 -10.33 -14.17
N GLU A 302 0.24 -9.88 -13.03
CA GLU A 302 0.60 -8.48 -12.83
C GLU A 302 1.44 -7.98 -14.01
N LYS A 303 1.05 -6.83 -14.56
CA LYS A 303 1.64 -6.27 -15.77
C LYS A 303 1.64 -4.76 -15.72
N ILE A 304 2.45 -4.18 -16.59
CA ILE A 304 2.42 -2.75 -16.88
C ILE A 304 2.68 -2.51 -18.37
N SER A 305 1.86 -1.63 -18.97
CA SER A 305 2.03 -1.24 -20.36
C SER A 305 3.28 -0.36 -20.52
N LYS A 306 4.09 -0.65 -21.54
CA LYS A 306 5.24 0.19 -21.90
C LYS A 306 4.80 1.61 -22.27
N LYS A 307 3.67 1.74 -22.99
CA LYS A 307 3.07 3.03 -23.33
C LYS A 307 2.66 3.82 -22.09
N GLU A 308 2.09 3.13 -21.09
CA GLU A 308 1.73 3.77 -19.82
C GLU A 308 2.94 4.22 -19.03
N LEU A 309 4.04 3.46 -19.03
CA LEU A 309 5.29 3.87 -18.38
C LEU A 309 5.85 5.18 -18.98
N TYR A 310 5.95 5.26 -20.31
CA TYR A 310 6.39 6.51 -20.96
C TYR A 310 5.43 7.66 -20.64
N LYS A 311 4.12 7.40 -20.67
CA LYS A 311 3.12 8.42 -20.35
C LYS A 311 3.22 8.90 -18.90
N ALA A 312 3.50 8.01 -17.95
CA ALA A 312 3.71 8.38 -16.55
C ALA A 312 4.87 9.34 -16.37
N VAL A 313 5.98 9.14 -17.09
CA VAL A 313 7.14 10.05 -17.04
C VAL A 313 6.74 11.46 -17.47
N GLU A 314 5.97 11.59 -18.56
CA GLU A 314 5.44 12.88 -19.01
C GLU A 314 4.52 13.51 -17.97
N LEU A 315 3.61 12.73 -17.39
CA LEU A 315 2.63 13.21 -16.42
C LEU A 315 3.29 13.64 -15.11
N TYR A 316 4.30 12.91 -14.61
CA TYR A 316 5.07 13.34 -13.46
C TYR A 316 5.82 14.64 -13.71
N ARG A 317 6.47 14.79 -14.87
CA ARG A 317 7.13 16.06 -15.25
C ARG A 317 6.13 17.21 -15.31
N MET A 318 5.00 17.00 -15.98
CA MET A 318 3.92 17.99 -16.04
C MET A 318 3.41 18.35 -14.63
N LEU A 319 3.24 17.38 -13.74
CA LEU A 319 2.77 17.63 -12.38
C LEU A 319 3.78 18.44 -11.57
N ILE A 320 5.07 18.08 -11.65
CA ILE A 320 6.17 18.82 -11.02
C ILE A 320 6.16 20.28 -11.50
N ASP A 321 6.08 20.52 -12.80
CA ASP A 321 6.10 21.86 -13.37
C ASP A 321 4.87 22.69 -12.97
N ARG A 322 3.68 22.07 -12.90
CA ARG A 322 2.46 22.73 -12.41
C ARG A 322 2.52 23.09 -10.93
N ILE A 323 3.17 22.26 -10.11
CA ILE A 323 3.40 22.54 -8.70
C ILE A 323 4.37 23.73 -8.56
N ARG A 324 5.42 23.78 -9.39
CA ARG A 324 6.37 24.89 -9.44
C ARG A 324 5.69 26.20 -9.81
N SER A 325 4.95 26.23 -10.92
CA SER A 325 4.38 27.45 -11.49
C SER A 325 3.35 28.14 -10.60
N LYS A 326 2.79 27.44 -9.59
CA LYS A 326 1.76 27.99 -8.71
C LYS A 326 2.30 28.48 -7.36
N ASN A 327 3.55 28.17 -7.00
CA ASN A 327 4.02 28.32 -5.62
C ASN A 327 5.54 28.60 -5.48
N PHE A 328 6.21 28.98 -6.57
CA PHE A 328 7.55 29.54 -6.55
C PHE A 328 7.50 30.98 -7.02
#